data_AF-A0A8T5MRZ3-F1
#
_entry.id   AF-A0A8T5MRZ3-F1
#
_cell.length_a   1.000
_cell.length_b   1.000
_cell.length_c   1.000
_cell.angle_alpha   90.00
_cell.angle_beta   90.00
_cell.angle_gamma   90.00
#
_symmetry.space_group_name_H-M   'P 1'
#
loop_
_entity.id
_entity.type
_entity.pdbx_description
1 polymer ?
#
loop_
_entity_poly.entity_id
_entity_poly.type
_entity_poly.pdbx_seq_one_letter_code
_entity_poly.pdbx_strand_id
1 'polypeptide(L)' 'MRCGSVSLDKARIREHIWDEMERCDVARFPSHHGRIPNFVDAEKAAELLSKQNFY' A
#
# COMPACT_ATOMS: atom_id res chain seq x y z
N MET A 1 -0.54 18.15 -22.08
CA MET A 1 0.28 17.45 -21.07
C MET A 1 -0.38 17.62 -19.71
N ARG A 2 -1.03 16.57 -19.16
CA ARG A 2 -1.49 16.55 -17.76
C ARG A 2 -0.49 15.72 -16.96
N CYS A 3 0.63 16.33 -16.60
CA CYS A 3 1.61 15.74 -15.70
C CYS A 3 1.72 16.71 -14.52
N GLY A 4 1.05 16.40 -13.41
CA GLY A 4 1.02 17.29 -12.26
C GLY A 4 0.20 16.81 -11.05
N SER A 5 -0.76 15.90 -11.21
CA SER A 5 -1.64 15.46 -10.09
C SER A 5 -1.41 14.03 -9.61
N VAL A 6 -1.15 13.07 -10.52
CA VAL A 6 -1.14 11.64 -10.19
C VAL A 6 -0.08 11.24 -9.16
N SER A 7 1.08 11.90 -9.15
CA SER A 7 2.17 11.60 -8.22
C SER A 7 1.90 12.08 -6.79
N LEU A 8 1.32 13.28 -6.64
CA LEU A 8 0.92 13.86 -5.35
C LEU A 8 -0.22 13.06 -4.72
N ASP A 9 -1.21 12.66 -5.52
CA ASP A 9 -2.35 11.87 -5.04
C ASP A 9 -1.87 10.49 -4.55
N LYS A 10 -0.97 9.84 -5.30
CA LYS A 10 -0.37 8.57 -4.88
C LYS A 10 0.49 8.70 -3.61
N ALA A 11 1.18 9.83 -3.42
CA ALA A 11 1.99 10.06 -2.22
C ALA A 11 1.10 10.20 -0.98
N ARG A 12 0.04 11.01 -1.07
CA ARG A 12 -0.94 11.20 0.01
C ARG A 12 -1.63 9.89 0.40
N ILE A 13 -2.00 9.08 -0.59
CA ILE A 13 -2.60 7.77 -0.33
C ILE A 13 -1.61 6.87 0.42
N ARG A 14 -0.33 6.86 0.05
CA ARG A 14 0.67 6.05 0.76
C ARG A 14 0.84 6.49 2.21
N GLU A 15 0.96 7.79 2.47
CA GLU A 15 1.06 8.33 3.84
C GLU A 15 -0.15 7.92 4.67
N HIS A 16 -1.36 8.12 4.14
CA HIS A 16 -2.57 7.72 4.83
C HIS A 16 -2.63 6.22 5.15
N ILE A 17 -2.23 5.36 4.21
CA ILE A 17 -2.21 3.91 4.42
C ILE A 17 -1.12 3.51 5.43
N TRP A 18 0.04 4.16 5.42
CA TRP A 18 1.08 3.90 6.42
C TRP A 18 0.59 4.23 7.84
N ASP A 19 -0.01 5.40 8.03
CA ASP A 19 -0.57 5.83 9.32
C ASP A 19 -1.64 4.84 9.81
N GLU A 20 -2.51 4.38 8.90
CA GLU A 20 -3.57 3.43 9.21
C GLU A 20 -3.04 2.04 9.57
N MET A 21 -1.96 1.59 8.91
CA MET A 21 -1.30 0.32 9.22
C MET A 21 -0.66 0.33 10.61
N GLU A 22 -0.04 1.44 11.02
CA GLU A 22 0.52 1.62 12.35
C GLU A 22 -0.60 1.67 13.40
N ARG A 23 -1.67 2.42 13.13
CA ARG A 23 -2.86 2.50 13.99
C ARG A 23 -3.52 1.13 14.22
N CYS A 24 -3.50 0.26 13.22
CA CYS A 24 -4.09 -1.08 13.30
C CYS A 24 -3.11 -2.18 13.75
N ASP A 25 -1.83 -1.86 14.00
CA ASP A 25 -0.76 -2.80 14.34
C ASP A 25 -0.62 -3.97 13.34
N VAL A 26 -0.88 -3.70 12.06
CA VAL A 26 -0.75 -4.69 10.96
C VAL A 26 0.57 -4.54 10.19
N ALA A 27 1.40 -3.63 10.65
CA ALA A 27 2.60 -3.18 10.00
C ALA A 27 3.77 -4.13 10.36
N ARG A 28 4.34 -4.88 9.40
CA ARG A 28 5.52 -5.75 9.66
C ARG A 28 6.86 -5.01 9.61
N PHE A 29 7.79 -5.38 10.48
CA PHE A 29 9.18 -4.90 10.41
C PHE A 29 9.83 -5.22 9.04
N PRO A 30 10.68 -4.32 8.49
CA PRO A 30 11.05 -2.97 8.97
C PRO A 30 10.00 -1.90 8.67
N SER A 31 10.16 -0.71 9.27
CA SER A 31 9.22 0.43 9.15
C SER A 31 8.72 0.68 7.72
N HIS A 32 7.44 1.04 7.63
CA HIS A 32 6.58 1.10 6.44
C HIS A 32 6.78 2.38 5.64
N HIS A 33 7.06 3.49 6.34
CA HIS A 33 7.21 4.80 5.72
C HIS A 33 8.39 4.82 4.75
N GLY A 34 8.17 5.43 3.58
CA GLY A 34 9.19 5.59 2.55
C GLY A 34 9.52 4.29 1.77
N ARG A 35 8.82 3.18 2.01
CA ARG A 35 9.02 1.88 1.36
C ARG A 35 7.71 1.33 0.79
N ILE A 36 7.78 0.31 -0.05
CA ILE A 36 6.58 -0.51 -0.34
C ILE A 36 6.31 -1.32 0.95
N PRO A 37 5.21 -1.04 1.67
CA PRO A 37 5.03 -1.58 3.01
C PRO A 37 4.69 -3.07 2.96
N ASN A 38 5.28 -3.85 3.87
CA ASN A 38 4.81 -5.21 4.14
C ASN A 38 3.81 -5.17 5.31
N PHE A 39 2.75 -5.97 5.21
CA PHE A 39 1.67 -6.01 6.20
C PHE A 39 1.28 -7.45 6.53
N VAL A 40 0.64 -7.63 7.68
CA VAL A 40 0.04 -8.93 8.05
C VAL A 40 -0.90 -9.37 6.92
N ASP A 41 -0.83 -10.64 6.52
CA ASP A 41 -1.61 -11.20 5.40
C ASP A 41 -1.31 -10.65 3.98
N ALA A 42 -0.18 -9.95 3.77
CA ALA A 42 0.24 -9.51 2.43
C ALA A 42 0.28 -10.65 1.38
N GLU A 43 0.64 -11.86 1.78
CA GLU A 43 0.62 -13.05 0.90
C GLU A 43 -0.80 -13.42 0.46
N LYS A 44 -1.77 -13.36 1.37
CA LYS A 44 -3.18 -13.60 1.07
C LYS A 44 -3.72 -12.53 0.12
N ALA A 45 -3.34 -11.26 0.32
CA ALA A 45 -3.69 -10.20 -0.61
C ALA A 45 -3.10 -10.45 -2.02
N ALA A 46 -1.84 -10.92 -2.10
CA ALA A 46 -1.21 -11.28 -3.37
C ALA A 46 -1.93 -12.46 -4.04
N GLU A 47 -2.34 -13.48 -3.29
CA GLU A 47 -3.11 -14.61 -3.80
C GLU A 47 -4.50 -14.19 -4.33
N LEU A 48 -5.19 -13.29 -3.62
CA LEU A 48 -6.46 -12.73 -4.06
C LEU A 48 -6.29 -11.91 -5.35
N LEU A 49 -5.18 -11.17 -5.46
CA LEU A 49 -4.85 -10.40 -6.66
C LEU A 49 -4.53 -11.32 -7.84
N SER A 50 -3.78 -12.39 -7.63
CA SER A 50 -3.45 -13.35 -8.70
C SER A 50 -4.67 -14.10 -9.23
N LYS A 51 -5.72 -14.21 -8.41
CA LYS A 51 -7.02 -14.80 -8.79
C LYS A 51 -7.96 -13.80 -9.47
N GLN A 52 -7.60 -12.52 -9.55
CA GLN A 52 -8.42 -11.55 -10.29
C GLN A 52 -8.42 -11.91 -11.77
N ASN A 53 -9.62 -11.96 -12.34
CA ASN A 53 -9.82 -12.27 -13.74
C ASN A 53 -9.46 -11.03 -14.57
N PHE A 54 -8.22 -10.95 -15.04
CA PHE A 54 -7.77 -9.90 -15.97
C PHE A 54 -8.20 -10.26 -17.41
N TYR A 55 -9.51 -10.25 -17.66
CA TYR A 55 -10.10 -10.42 -19.00
C TYR A 55 -11.23 -9.44 -19.22
#